data_AF-A0A538D5G7-F1
#
_entry.id   AF-A0A538D5G7-F1
#
_cell.length_a   1.000
_cell.length_b   1.000
_cell.length_c   1.000
_cell.angle_alpha   90.00
_cell.angle_beta   90.00
_cell.angle_gamma   90.00
#
_symmetry.space_group_name_H-M   'P 1'
#
loop_
_entity.id
_entity.type
_entity.pdbx_description
1 polymer ?
#
loop_
_entity_poly.entity_id
_entity_poly.type
_entity_poly.pdbx_seq_one_letter_code
_entity_poly.pdbx_strand_id
1 'polypeptide(L)'
;MTDARLVTLDEGSAQLAHEALIREWPQLQRWLDEDRSALRLHRHLTTAAEAWVSAGRDAGELYRGQRLAAATEWRASGPALSTTEEEFIDASVADQDRGLRNQMRTNRRLRVLLGAVAVVLVIALVAGAIAALRLHRHLTTAAEAWVSAGRDAGELYRGQRLAAATEWRASGPALSTTEEEFIDASVAEQDRVLRNQMRTNRRLRVLLGAVAVVLVIALVASAVAF
;
A
#
# COMPACT_ATOMS: atom_id res chain seq x y z
N MET A 1 -82.76 12.20 -22.78
CA MET A 1 -83.31 13.01 -21.68
C MET A 1 -82.56 14.32 -21.68
N THR A 2 -83.24 15.37 -22.10
CA THR A 2 -82.75 16.74 -22.12
C THR A 2 -82.69 17.30 -20.69
N ASP A 3 -81.74 18.22 -20.52
CA ASP A 3 -81.76 19.36 -19.61
C ASP A 3 -81.04 19.24 -18.26
N ALA A 4 -79.95 20.00 -18.16
CA ALA A 4 -79.66 20.86 -17.02
C ALA A 4 -78.65 21.94 -17.46
N ARG A 5 -79.15 23.11 -17.88
CA ARG A 5 -78.38 24.35 -17.87
C ARG A 5 -78.35 24.90 -16.44
N LEU A 6 -77.20 25.42 -15.99
CA LEU A 6 -77.18 26.46 -14.96
C LEU A 6 -76.25 27.59 -15.39
N VAL A 7 -76.87 28.74 -15.70
CA VAL A 7 -76.22 30.05 -15.80
C VAL A 7 -76.38 30.73 -14.44
N THR A 8 -75.33 31.35 -13.92
CA THR A 8 -75.47 32.46 -12.96
C THR A 8 -74.56 33.59 -13.38
N LEU A 9 -75.15 34.62 -13.97
CA LEU A 9 -74.62 35.98 -13.96
C LEU A 9 -75.29 36.65 -12.75
N ASP A 10 -74.52 37.24 -11.85
CA ASP A 10 -75.07 38.21 -10.90
C ASP A 10 -74.04 39.31 -10.63
N GLU A 11 -74.56 40.50 -10.42
CA GLU A 11 -73.84 41.74 -10.18
C GLU A 11 -72.96 41.61 -8.92
N GLY A 12 -71.68 41.28 -9.11
CA GLY A 12 -70.63 41.53 -8.10
C GLY A 12 -69.97 40.32 -7.42
N SER A 13 -70.26 39.06 -7.75
CA SER A 13 -69.42 37.94 -7.27
C SER A 13 -69.36 36.73 -8.21
N ALA A 14 -68.16 36.45 -8.72
CA ALA A 14 -67.83 35.24 -9.47
C ALA A 14 -67.09 34.27 -8.54
N GLN A 15 -67.77 33.26 -7.97
CA GLN A 15 -67.15 32.39 -6.95
C GLN A 15 -67.18 30.87 -7.20
N LEU A 16 -67.87 30.32 -8.21
CA LEU A 16 -67.89 28.85 -8.40
C LEU A 16 -67.21 28.31 -9.67
N ALA A 17 -66.81 29.15 -10.62
CA ALA A 17 -65.95 28.72 -11.75
C ALA A 17 -64.45 28.72 -11.40
N HIS A 18 -64.07 29.42 -10.32
CA HIS A 18 -62.68 29.55 -9.88
C HIS A 18 -62.22 28.37 -9.00
N GLU A 19 -63.10 27.80 -8.16
CA GLU A 19 -62.73 26.77 -7.19
C GLU A 19 -62.28 25.44 -7.83
N ALA A 20 -62.88 25.04 -8.96
CA ALA A 20 -62.52 23.82 -9.67
C ALA A 20 -61.22 23.97 -10.48
N LEU A 21 -60.98 25.14 -11.08
CA LEU A 21 -59.77 25.43 -11.83
C LEU A 21 -58.55 25.59 -10.88
N ILE A 22 -58.75 26.21 -9.71
CA ILE A 22 -57.69 26.38 -8.70
C ILE A 22 -57.27 25.04 -8.08
N ARG A 23 -58.17 24.07 -7.96
CA ARG A 23 -57.85 22.75 -7.37
C ARG A 23 -56.97 21.88 -8.26
N GLU A 24 -57.18 21.94 -9.58
CA GLU A 24 -56.45 21.12 -10.57
C GLU A 24 -55.21 21.84 -11.14
N TRP A 25 -55.14 23.17 -11.02
CA TRP A 25 -53.99 24.00 -11.46
C TRP A 25 -52.61 23.51 -10.95
N PRO A 26 -52.45 23.05 -9.70
CA PRO A 26 -51.16 22.53 -9.21
C PRO A 26 -50.68 21.27 -9.94
N GLN A 27 -51.60 20.44 -10.47
CA GLN A 27 -51.24 19.26 -11.26
C GLN A 27 -50.80 19.66 -12.67
N LEU A 28 -51.49 20.63 -13.27
CA LEU A 28 -51.11 21.19 -14.57
C LEU A 28 -49.75 21.91 -14.50
N GLN A 29 -49.49 22.67 -13.43
CA GLN A 29 -48.18 23.31 -13.20
C GLN A 29 -47.07 22.28 -13.11
N ARG A 30 -47.32 21.13 -12.46
CA ARG A 30 -46.34 20.04 -12.34
C ARG A 30 -45.99 19.44 -13.69
N TRP A 31 -46.99 19.11 -14.51
CA TRP A 31 -46.77 18.60 -15.87
C TRP A 31 -46.06 19.62 -16.76
N LEU A 32 -46.40 20.91 -16.63
CA LEU A 32 -45.73 21.97 -17.39
C LEU A 32 -44.28 22.18 -16.96
N ASP A 33 -43.97 22.04 -15.67
CA ASP A 33 -42.60 22.17 -15.17
C ASP A 33 -41.74 20.94 -15.50
N GLU A 34 -42.33 19.73 -15.46
CA GLU A 34 -41.72 18.50 -15.98
C GLU A 34 -41.40 18.65 -17.47
N ASP A 35 -42.36 19.10 -18.30
CA ASP A 35 -42.17 19.35 -19.73
C ASP A 35 -41.07 20.39 -20.02
N ARG A 36 -40.97 21.45 -19.22
CA ARG A 36 -39.90 22.44 -19.36
C ARG A 36 -38.53 21.87 -19.00
N SER A 37 -38.45 21.02 -17.98
CA SER A 37 -37.19 20.38 -17.59
C SER A 37 -36.72 19.39 -18.67
N ALA A 38 -37.65 18.62 -19.23
CA ALA A 38 -37.50 17.73 -20.36
C ALA A 38 -36.96 18.47 -21.60
N LEU A 39 -37.60 19.58 -22.00
CA LEU A 39 -37.16 20.37 -23.14
C LEU A 39 -35.78 21.02 -22.94
N ARG A 40 -35.43 21.40 -21.71
CA ARG A 40 -34.08 21.90 -21.40
C ARG A 40 -33.02 20.81 -21.57
N LEU A 41 -33.31 19.59 -21.10
CA LEU A 41 -32.41 18.45 -21.28
C LEU A 41 -32.17 18.16 -22.77
N HIS A 42 -33.24 18.14 -23.56
CA HIS A 42 -33.14 17.90 -25.00
C HIS A 42 -32.30 18.97 -25.70
N ARG A 43 -32.56 20.26 -25.46
CA ARG A 43 -31.73 21.34 -26.03
C ARG A 43 -30.26 21.20 -25.68
N HIS A 44 -29.97 20.85 -24.43
CA HIS A 44 -28.59 20.60 -24.01
C HIS A 44 -27.97 19.38 -24.70
N LEU A 45 -28.73 18.32 -24.92
CA LEU A 45 -28.30 17.16 -25.70
C LEU A 45 -27.98 17.56 -27.14
N THR A 46 -28.86 18.32 -27.80
CA THR A 46 -28.66 18.80 -29.17
C THR A 46 -27.38 19.63 -29.28
N THR A 47 -27.21 20.63 -28.41
CA THR A 47 -25.99 21.47 -28.40
C THR A 47 -24.73 20.65 -28.13
N ALA A 48 -24.79 19.65 -27.25
CA ALA A 48 -23.65 18.79 -26.96
C ALA A 48 -23.30 17.87 -28.15
N ALA A 49 -24.31 17.32 -28.83
CA ALA A 49 -24.11 16.48 -30.01
C ALA A 49 -23.50 17.29 -31.17
N GLU A 50 -23.96 18.53 -31.38
CA GLU A 50 -23.37 19.46 -32.35
C GLU A 50 -21.93 19.83 -31.98
N ALA A 51 -21.68 20.15 -30.71
CA ALA A 51 -20.33 20.43 -30.22
C ALA A 51 -19.39 19.25 -30.45
N TRP A 52 -19.83 18.03 -30.12
CA TRP A 52 -19.08 16.80 -30.37
C TRP A 52 -18.74 16.61 -31.85
N VAL A 53 -19.70 16.81 -32.76
CA VAL A 53 -19.45 16.72 -34.20
C VAL A 53 -18.47 17.78 -34.67
N SER A 54 -18.66 19.04 -34.26
CA SER A 54 -17.77 20.16 -34.62
C SER A 54 -16.35 20.01 -34.07
N ALA A 55 -16.19 19.34 -32.92
CA ALA A 55 -14.90 18.95 -32.35
C ALA A 55 -14.29 17.71 -33.03
N GLY A 56 -14.87 17.22 -34.13
CA GLY A 56 -14.35 16.05 -34.86
C GLY A 56 -14.62 14.73 -34.16
N ARG A 57 -15.71 14.65 -33.40
CA ARG A 57 -16.14 13.48 -32.61
C ARG A 57 -15.19 13.12 -31.46
N ASP A 58 -14.61 14.13 -30.80
CA ASP A 58 -13.72 13.94 -29.65
C ASP A 58 -14.42 13.21 -28.48
N ALA A 59 -13.74 12.21 -27.91
CA ALA A 59 -14.21 11.53 -26.71
C ALA A 59 -14.29 12.45 -25.48
N GLY A 60 -13.57 13.59 -25.47
CA GLY A 60 -13.64 14.60 -24.42
C GLY A 60 -15.05 15.16 -24.20
N GLU A 61 -15.80 15.34 -25.29
CA GLU A 61 -17.14 15.97 -25.30
C GLU A 61 -18.29 15.01 -24.96
N LEU A 62 -18.01 13.70 -24.90
CA LEU A 62 -19.02 12.68 -24.64
C LEU A 62 -19.61 12.78 -23.24
N TYR A 63 -20.90 12.48 -23.14
CA TYR A 63 -21.59 12.46 -21.85
C TYR A 63 -21.10 11.32 -20.97
N ARG A 64 -21.01 11.61 -19.66
CA ARG A 64 -20.60 10.64 -18.64
C ARG A 64 -21.48 10.78 -17.40
N GLY A 65 -21.63 9.69 -16.66
CA GLY A 65 -22.35 9.68 -15.38
C GLY A 65 -23.81 10.14 -15.51
N GLN A 66 -24.23 11.07 -14.67
CA GLN A 66 -25.64 11.52 -14.60
C GLN A 66 -26.16 12.13 -15.90
N ARG A 67 -25.32 12.84 -16.67
CA ARG A 67 -25.74 13.43 -17.96
C ARG A 67 -26.05 12.36 -19.00
N LEU A 68 -25.25 11.29 -19.03
CA LEU A 68 -25.50 10.14 -19.91
C LEU A 68 -26.74 9.36 -19.48
N ALA A 69 -26.95 9.19 -18.17
CA ALA A 69 -28.14 8.55 -17.64
C ALA A 69 -29.42 9.30 -18.06
N ALA A 70 -29.45 10.61 -17.88
CA ALA A 70 -30.58 11.45 -18.29
C ALA A 70 -30.81 11.42 -19.82
N ALA A 71 -29.75 11.45 -20.63
CA ALA A 71 -29.89 11.33 -22.09
C ALA A 71 -30.37 9.94 -22.54
N THR A 72 -29.97 8.88 -21.84
CA THR A 72 -30.43 7.51 -22.12
C THR A 72 -31.90 7.33 -21.73
N GLU A 73 -32.32 7.94 -20.62
CA GLU A 73 -33.72 7.99 -20.21
C GLU A 73 -34.56 8.76 -21.24
N TRP A 74 -34.07 9.92 -21.72
CA TRP A 74 -34.70 10.65 -22.81
C TRP A 74 -34.86 9.80 -24.08
N ARG A 75 -33.84 9.02 -24.45
CA ARG A 75 -33.94 8.10 -25.60
C ARG A 75 -35.05 7.06 -25.42
N ALA A 76 -35.36 6.66 -24.20
CA ALA A 76 -36.34 5.62 -23.91
C ALA A 76 -37.78 6.15 -23.81
N SER A 77 -37.99 7.34 -23.24
CA SER A 77 -39.32 7.87 -22.90
C SER A 77 -39.64 9.24 -23.53
N GLY A 78 -38.65 9.88 -24.14
CA GLY A 78 -38.80 11.20 -24.75
C GLY A 78 -39.22 11.15 -26.23
N PRO A 79 -39.48 12.33 -26.81
CA PRO A 79 -39.60 12.53 -28.26
C PRO A 79 -38.42 11.96 -29.06
N ALA A 80 -38.67 11.71 -30.35
CA ALA A 80 -37.68 11.17 -31.28
C ALA A 80 -36.40 12.03 -31.33
N LEU A 81 -35.25 11.34 -31.32
CA LEU A 81 -33.93 11.94 -31.45
C LEU A 81 -33.53 12.08 -32.93
N SER A 82 -32.67 13.05 -33.22
CA SER A 82 -31.97 13.10 -34.49
C SER A 82 -30.85 12.05 -34.56
N THR A 83 -30.44 11.68 -35.78
CA THR A 83 -29.35 10.72 -36.00
C THR A 83 -28.06 11.13 -35.29
N THR A 84 -27.73 12.42 -35.29
CA THR A 84 -26.54 12.94 -34.60
C THR A 84 -26.61 12.76 -33.09
N GLU A 85 -27.78 12.96 -32.49
CA GLU A 85 -27.99 12.75 -31.05
C GLU A 85 -27.96 11.27 -30.68
N GLU A 86 -28.52 10.39 -31.51
CA GLU A 86 -28.40 8.94 -31.32
C GLU A 86 -26.94 8.48 -31.39
N GLU A 87 -26.19 8.90 -32.41
CA GLU A 87 -24.77 8.61 -32.55
C GLU A 87 -23.95 9.12 -31.35
N PHE A 88 -24.29 10.31 -30.83
CA PHE A 88 -23.64 10.89 -29.66
C PHE A 88 -23.91 10.07 -28.38
N ILE A 89 -25.15 9.63 -28.16
CA ILE A 89 -25.48 8.78 -27.01
C ILE A 89 -24.77 7.43 -27.13
N ASP A 90 -24.79 6.80 -28.31
CA ASP A 90 -24.13 5.51 -28.53
C ASP A 90 -22.61 5.60 -28.32
N ALA A 91 -21.97 6.66 -28.82
CA ALA A 91 -20.56 6.92 -28.58
C ALA A 91 -20.27 7.14 -27.09
N SER A 92 -21.13 7.87 -26.38
CA SER A 92 -21.01 8.13 -24.94
C SER A 92 -21.13 6.85 -24.10
N VAL A 93 -22.08 5.97 -24.42
CA VAL A 93 -22.24 4.66 -23.79
C VAL A 93 -21.01 3.79 -24.04
N ALA A 94 -20.53 3.74 -25.29
CA ALA A 94 -19.34 2.96 -25.63
C ALA A 94 -18.08 3.46 -24.90
N ASP A 95 -17.91 4.76 -24.71
CA ASP A 95 -16.79 5.34 -23.94
C ASP A 95 -16.87 4.98 -22.45
N GLN A 96 -18.05 5.09 -21.84
CA GLN A 96 -18.28 4.72 -20.45
C GLN A 96 -17.94 3.25 -20.20
N ASP A 97 -18.39 2.35 -21.08
CA ASP A 97 -18.09 0.93 -21.03
C ASP A 97 -16.58 0.64 -21.12
N ARG A 98 -15.86 1.32 -22.02
CA ARG A 98 -14.40 1.20 -22.12
C ARG A 98 -13.71 1.67 -20.84
N GLY A 99 -14.17 2.78 -20.27
CA GLY A 99 -13.66 3.32 -19.01
C GLY A 99 -13.79 2.33 -17.85
N LEU A 100 -14.98 1.74 -17.68
CA LEU A 100 -15.25 0.73 -16.66
C LEU A 100 -14.38 -0.52 -16.83
N ARG A 101 -14.25 -1.03 -18.06
CA ARG A 101 -13.38 -2.19 -18.35
C ARG A 101 -11.91 -1.90 -18.06
N ASN A 102 -11.43 -0.70 -18.39
CA ASN A 102 -10.06 -0.29 -18.10
C ASN A 102 -9.80 -0.18 -16.59
N GLN A 103 -10.74 0.40 -15.83
CA GLN A 103 -10.65 0.44 -14.37
C GLN A 103 -10.63 -0.97 -13.74
N MET A 104 -11.43 -1.91 -14.25
CA MET A 104 -11.39 -3.29 -13.77
C MET A 104 -10.03 -3.96 -14.04
N ARG A 105 -9.42 -3.70 -15.20
CA ARG A 105 -8.09 -4.24 -15.55
C ARG A 105 -6.99 -3.68 -14.66
N THR A 106 -6.98 -2.37 -14.41
CA THR A 106 -5.97 -1.74 -13.53
C THR A 106 -6.12 -2.22 -12.10
N ASN A 107 -7.34 -2.29 -11.57
CA ASN A 107 -7.60 -2.79 -10.22
C ASN A 107 -7.17 -4.27 -10.09
N ARG A 108 -7.45 -5.10 -11.11
CA ARG A 108 -6.97 -6.50 -11.13
C ARG A 108 -5.44 -6.58 -11.11
N ARG A 109 -4.73 -5.75 -11.88
CA ARG A 109 -3.26 -5.70 -11.86
C ARG A 109 -2.71 -5.30 -10.49
N LEU A 110 -3.28 -4.27 -9.86
CA LEU A 110 -2.89 -3.83 -8.52
C LEU A 110 -3.12 -4.92 -7.48
N ARG A 111 -4.26 -5.63 -7.53
CA ARG A 111 -4.52 -6.76 -6.63
C ARG A 111 -3.52 -7.90 -6.80
N VAL A 112 -3.14 -8.23 -8.04
CA VAL A 112 -2.13 -9.26 -8.31
C VAL A 112 -0.77 -8.84 -7.78
N LEU A 113 -0.35 -7.59 -7.99
CA LEU A 113 0.91 -7.06 -7.48
C LEU A 113 0.95 -7.06 -5.95
N LEU A 114 -0.11 -6.59 -5.29
CA LEU A 114 -0.22 -6.64 -3.83
C LEU A 114 -0.19 -8.07 -3.30
N GLY A 115 -0.88 -9.00 -3.97
CA GLY A 115 -0.82 -10.42 -3.64
C GLY A 115 0.59 -11.00 -3.77
N ALA A 116 1.30 -10.66 -4.85
CA ALA A 116 2.69 -11.10 -5.05
C ALA A 116 3.63 -10.55 -3.98
N VAL A 117 3.51 -9.27 -3.61
CA VAL A 117 4.30 -8.66 -2.53
C VAL A 117 4.00 -9.34 -1.19
N ALA A 118 2.73 -9.61 -0.88
CA ALA A 118 2.35 -10.32 0.33
C ALA A 118 2.95 -11.73 0.37
N VAL A 119 2.94 -12.47 -0.74
CA VAL A 119 3.57 -13.79 -0.85
C VAL A 119 5.08 -13.72 -0.60
N VAL A 120 5.79 -12.76 -1.21
CA VAL A 120 7.23 -12.57 -0.99
C VAL A 120 7.54 -12.24 0.46
N LEU A 121 6.74 -11.39 1.11
CA LEU A 121 6.89 -11.07 2.53
C LEU A 121 6.69 -12.30 3.41
N VAL A 122 5.66 -13.11 3.13
CA VAL A 122 5.42 -14.37 3.87
C VAL A 122 6.61 -15.32 3.69
N ILE A 123 7.14 -15.48 2.48
CA ILE A 123 8.32 -16.32 2.22
C ILE A 123 9.54 -15.80 3.01
N ALA A 124 9.79 -14.49 3.02
CA ALA A 124 10.89 -13.89 3.75
C ALA A 124 10.76 -14.09 5.27
N LEU A 125 9.55 -13.93 5.83
CA LEU A 125 9.27 -14.19 7.24
C LEU A 125 9.45 -15.66 7.59
N VAL A 126 8.95 -16.58 6.77
CA VAL A 126 9.12 -18.02 6.96
C VAL A 126 10.61 -18.41 6.89
N ALA A 127 11.35 -17.89 5.90
CA ALA A 127 12.78 -18.13 5.79
C ALA A 127 13.55 -17.60 7.02
N GLY A 128 13.20 -16.39 7.49
CA GLY A 128 13.76 -15.81 8.71
C GLY A 128 13.46 -16.66 9.95
N ALA A 129 12.21 -17.10 10.10
CA ALA A 129 11.80 -17.97 11.21
C ALA A 129 12.54 -19.32 11.20
N ILE A 130 12.70 -19.93 10.02
CA ILE A 130 13.46 -21.18 9.88
C ILE A 130 14.94 -20.96 10.25
N ALA A 131 15.55 -19.87 9.79
CA ALA A 131 16.94 -19.54 10.12
C ALA A 131 17.13 -19.34 11.63
N ALA A 132 16.20 -18.62 12.27
CA ALA A 132 16.16 -18.41 13.71
C ALA A 132 16.05 -19.73 14.49
N LEU A 133 15.13 -20.63 14.09
CA LEU A 133 14.98 -21.94 14.71
C LEU A 133 16.22 -22.83 14.54
N ARG A 134 16.91 -22.76 13.39
CA ARG A 134 18.16 -23.50 13.16
C ARG A 134 19.26 -23.03 14.11
N LEU A 135 19.42 -21.72 14.27
CA LEU A 135 20.44 -21.15 15.17
C LEU A 135 20.18 -21.57 16.62
N HIS A 136 18.94 -21.46 17.09
CA HIS A 136 18.58 -21.88 18.45
C HIS A 136 18.86 -23.37 18.68
N ARG A 137 18.46 -24.26 17.75
CA ARG A 137 18.78 -25.69 17.85
C ARG A 137 20.28 -25.98 17.88
N HIS A 138 21.07 -25.22 17.13
CA HIS A 138 22.53 -25.36 17.19
C HIS A 138 23.11 -24.90 18.53
N LEU A 139 22.54 -23.86 19.13
CA LEU A 139 22.96 -23.40 20.44
C LEU A 139 22.61 -24.41 21.53
N THR A 140 21.37 -24.92 21.54
CA THR A 140 20.95 -25.93 22.53
C THR A 140 21.80 -27.19 22.45
N THR A 141 22.00 -27.74 21.24
CA THR A 141 22.82 -28.95 21.05
C THR A 141 24.28 -28.73 21.42
N ALA A 142 24.85 -27.56 21.15
CA ALA A 142 26.22 -27.24 21.56
C ALA A 142 26.34 -27.07 23.08
N ALA A 143 25.38 -26.43 23.72
CA ALA A 143 25.36 -26.27 25.17
C ALA A 143 25.21 -27.63 25.88
N GLU A 144 24.34 -28.51 25.38
CA GLU A 144 24.19 -29.88 25.86
C GLU A 144 25.47 -30.71 25.66
N ALA A 145 26.07 -30.62 24.46
CA ALA A 145 27.33 -31.29 24.16
C ALA A 145 28.45 -30.83 25.09
N TRP A 146 28.57 -29.52 25.32
CA TRP A 146 29.54 -28.94 26.24
C TRP A 146 29.35 -29.46 27.68
N VAL A 147 28.11 -29.52 28.18
CA VAL A 147 27.84 -30.10 29.50
C VAL A 147 28.21 -31.58 29.55
N SER A 148 27.85 -32.35 28.52
CA SER A 148 28.16 -33.79 28.43
C SER A 148 29.66 -34.08 28.32
N ALA A 149 30.42 -33.17 27.72
CA ALA A 149 31.88 -33.22 27.62
C ALA A 149 32.59 -32.77 28.92
N GLY A 150 31.84 -32.56 30.02
CA GLY A 150 32.42 -32.11 31.28
C GLY A 150 32.83 -30.64 31.28
N ARG A 151 32.17 -29.81 30.45
CA ARG A 151 32.43 -28.38 30.26
C ARG A 151 33.81 -28.06 29.67
N ASP A 152 34.24 -28.86 28.70
CA ASP A 152 35.51 -28.65 27.98
C ASP A 152 35.52 -27.31 27.20
N ALA A 153 36.62 -26.56 27.31
CA ALA A 153 36.85 -25.34 26.55
C ALA A 153 37.02 -25.59 25.04
N GLY A 154 37.28 -26.85 24.64
CA GLY A 154 37.31 -27.29 23.24
C GLY A 154 36.00 -27.05 22.49
N GLU A 155 34.86 -27.19 23.16
CA GLU A 155 33.50 -27.13 22.58
C GLU A 155 32.90 -25.72 22.55
N LEU A 156 33.53 -24.75 23.21
CA LEU A 156 33.03 -23.38 23.30
C LEU A 156 33.05 -22.67 21.94
N TYR A 157 32.05 -21.81 21.73
CA TYR A 157 31.98 -21.01 20.51
C TYR A 157 33.11 -20.00 20.43
N ARG A 158 33.63 -19.78 19.22
CA ARG A 158 34.66 -18.78 18.91
C ARG A 158 34.35 -18.06 17.60
N GLY A 159 34.90 -16.85 17.44
CA GLY A 159 34.79 -16.08 16.21
C GLY A 159 33.34 -15.79 15.84
N GLN A 160 32.96 -16.07 14.57
CA GLN A 160 31.63 -15.76 14.06
C GLN A 160 30.49 -16.49 14.79
N ARG A 161 30.72 -17.72 15.28
CA ARG A 161 29.68 -18.48 16.01
C ARG A 161 29.35 -17.85 17.35
N LEU A 162 30.36 -17.32 18.04
CA LEU A 162 30.17 -16.62 19.30
C LEU A 162 29.49 -15.27 19.09
N ALA A 163 29.90 -14.51 18.06
CA ALA A 163 29.24 -13.27 17.69
C ALA A 163 27.74 -13.47 17.40
N ALA A 164 27.39 -14.47 16.60
CA ALA A 164 25.99 -14.81 16.30
C ALA A 164 25.21 -15.23 17.55
N ALA A 165 25.83 -15.99 18.47
CA ALA A 165 25.18 -16.39 19.73
C ALA A 165 24.97 -15.19 20.68
N THR A 166 25.92 -14.25 20.76
CA THR A 166 25.76 -13.03 21.57
C THR A 166 24.72 -12.07 20.98
N GLU A 167 24.63 -11.98 19.65
CA GLU A 167 23.60 -11.20 18.98
C GLU A 167 22.21 -11.82 19.18
N TRP A 168 22.13 -13.14 19.11
CA TRP A 168 20.92 -13.90 19.44
C TRP A 168 20.51 -13.71 20.90
N ARG A 169 21.45 -13.66 21.85
CA ARG A 169 21.14 -13.33 23.25
C ARG A 169 20.48 -11.95 23.41
N ALA A 170 20.83 -10.98 22.57
CA ALA A 170 20.31 -9.63 22.65
C ALA A 170 18.93 -9.44 21.99
N SER A 171 18.65 -10.22 20.93
CA SER A 171 17.47 -10.02 20.06
C SER A 171 16.53 -11.23 19.99
N GLY A 172 16.96 -12.38 20.49
CA GLY A 172 16.27 -13.64 20.43
C GLY A 172 15.32 -13.89 21.61
N PRO A 173 14.61 -15.03 21.58
CA PRO A 173 13.79 -15.51 22.68
C PRO A 173 14.64 -15.86 23.91
N ALA A 174 13.98 -16.00 25.06
CA ALA A 174 14.63 -16.33 26.33
C ALA A 174 15.49 -17.60 26.21
N LEU A 175 16.74 -17.48 26.65
CA LEU A 175 17.70 -18.58 26.72
C LEU A 175 17.46 -19.38 28.01
N SER A 176 17.77 -20.67 27.96
CA SER A 176 17.88 -21.49 29.16
C SER A 176 19.14 -21.16 29.94
N THR A 177 19.15 -21.47 31.24
CA THR A 177 20.32 -21.25 32.11
C THR A 177 21.59 -21.91 31.56
N THR A 178 21.47 -23.11 30.99
CA THR A 178 22.62 -23.82 30.40
C THR A 178 23.16 -23.13 29.15
N GLU A 179 22.29 -22.57 28.30
CA GLU A 179 22.71 -21.80 27.13
C GLU A 179 23.38 -20.48 27.52
N GLU A 180 22.87 -19.80 28.56
CA GLU A 180 23.49 -18.59 29.10
C GLU A 180 24.88 -18.88 29.67
N GLU A 181 25.02 -19.92 30.49
CA GLU A 181 26.31 -20.37 31.02
C GLU A 181 27.30 -20.73 29.90
N PHE A 182 26.82 -21.39 28.84
CA PHE A 182 27.64 -21.74 27.68
C PHE A 182 28.14 -20.50 26.92
N ILE A 183 27.28 -19.51 26.70
CA ILE A 183 27.66 -18.25 26.05
C ILE A 183 28.65 -17.49 26.93
N ASP A 184 28.39 -17.38 28.24
CA ASP A 184 29.28 -16.67 29.17
C ASP A 184 30.66 -17.32 29.27
N ALA A 185 30.71 -18.66 29.32
CA ALA A 185 31.96 -19.42 29.26
C ALA A 185 32.70 -19.18 27.94
N SER A 186 31.98 -19.16 26.81
CA SER A 186 32.55 -18.90 25.49
C SER A 186 33.16 -17.49 25.39
N VAL A 187 32.45 -16.47 25.87
CA VAL A 187 32.95 -15.07 25.92
C VAL A 187 34.17 -14.96 26.82
N ALA A 188 34.11 -15.53 28.02
CA ALA A 188 35.22 -15.48 28.97
C ALA A 188 36.49 -16.13 28.42
N GLU A 189 36.35 -17.24 27.69
CA GLU A 189 37.49 -17.92 27.06
C GLU A 189 38.07 -17.11 25.90
N GLN A 190 37.23 -16.50 25.05
CA GLN A 190 37.71 -15.61 23.99
C GLN A 190 38.50 -14.43 24.57
N ASP A 191 37.99 -13.81 25.64
CA ASP A 191 38.67 -12.73 26.34
C ASP A 191 40.00 -13.15 26.98
N ARG A 192 40.07 -14.37 27.55
CA ARG A 192 41.31 -14.94 28.07
C ARG A 192 42.34 -15.12 26.95
N VAL A 193 41.94 -15.69 25.82
CA VAL A 193 42.82 -15.90 24.66
C VAL A 193 43.34 -14.56 24.13
N LEU A 194 42.46 -13.56 23.94
CA LEU A 194 42.85 -12.23 23.47
C LEU A 194 43.82 -11.53 24.45
N ARG A 195 43.54 -11.60 25.76
CA ARG A 195 44.45 -11.05 26.79
C ARG A 195 45.81 -11.76 26.79
N ASN A 196 45.84 -13.07 26.59
CA ASN A 196 47.09 -13.82 26.56
C ASN A 196 47.93 -13.45 25.32
N GLN A 197 47.31 -13.33 24.14
CA GLN A 197 47.98 -12.86 22.93
C GLN A 197 48.55 -11.44 23.09
N MET A 198 47.80 -10.51 23.70
CA MET A 198 48.28 -9.16 23.98
C MET A 198 49.48 -9.14 24.94
N ARG A 199 49.48 -9.98 25.98
CA ARG A 199 50.61 -10.11 26.91
C ARG A 199 51.87 -10.62 26.21
N THR A 200 51.74 -11.63 25.35
CA THR A 200 52.86 -12.17 24.59
C THR A 200 53.43 -11.14 23.61
N ASN A 201 52.56 -10.42 22.89
CA ASN A 201 52.98 -9.35 21.99
C ASN A 201 53.63 -8.18 22.73
N ARG A 202 53.14 -7.82 23.92
CA ARG A 202 53.76 -6.78 24.75
C ARG A 202 55.14 -7.20 25.25
N ARG A 203 55.32 -8.46 25.68
CA ARG A 203 56.63 -9.00 26.08
C ARG A 203 57.62 -9.00 24.90
N LEU A 204 57.18 -9.43 23.71
CA LEU A 204 58.00 -9.41 22.51
C LEU A 204 58.42 -7.98 22.12
N ARG A 205 57.49 -7.01 22.19
CA ARG A 205 57.81 -5.58 21.94
C ARG A 205 58.81 -5.03 22.96
N VAL A 206 58.67 -5.36 24.24
CA VAL A 206 59.60 -4.92 25.29
C VAL A 206 60.98 -5.55 25.14
N LEU A 207 61.07 -6.85 24.80
CA LEU A 207 62.34 -7.52 24.54
C LEU A 207 63.04 -6.95 23.30
N LEU A 208 62.32 -6.73 22.21
CA LEU A 208 62.87 -6.08 21.02
C LEU A 208 63.36 -4.65 21.33
N GLY A 209 62.60 -3.89 22.13
CA GLY A 209 63.01 -2.56 22.60
C GLY A 209 64.27 -2.61 23.49
N ALA A 210 64.35 -3.56 24.43
CA ALA A 210 65.50 -3.75 25.30
C ALA A 210 66.76 -4.16 24.52
N VAL A 211 66.62 -5.07 23.53
CA VAL A 211 67.70 -5.45 22.62
C VAL A 211 68.19 -4.25 21.81
N ALA A 212 67.26 -3.42 21.30
CA ALA A 212 67.62 -2.19 20.59
C ALA A 212 68.39 -1.20 21.49
N VAL A 213 67.97 -1.02 22.75
CA VAL A 213 68.67 -0.15 23.72
C VAL A 213 70.07 -0.68 24.02
N VAL A 214 70.24 -1.98 24.25
CA VAL A 214 71.55 -2.60 24.49
C VAL A 214 72.47 -2.44 23.28
N LEU A 215 71.95 -2.63 22.07
CA LEU A 215 72.69 -2.39 20.82
C LEU A 215 73.16 -0.94 20.70
N VAL A 216 72.30 0.03 21.03
CA VAL A 216 72.65 1.46 21.02
C VAL A 216 73.73 1.76 22.06
N ILE A 217 73.62 1.24 23.28
CA ILE A 217 74.63 1.43 24.34
C ILE A 217 75.98 0.83 23.92
N ALA A 218 75.98 -0.37 23.34
CA ALA A 218 77.19 -1.02 22.85
C ALA A 218 77.87 -0.22 21.70
N LEU A 219 77.08 0.35 20.78
CA LEU A 219 77.59 1.19 19.69
C LEU A 219 78.24 2.48 20.22
N VAL A 220 77.60 3.14 21.19
CA VAL A 220 78.13 4.37 21.82
C VAL A 220 79.40 4.07 22.62
N ALA A 221 79.43 2.98 23.39
CA ALA A 221 80.63 2.56 24.12
C ALA A 221 81.80 2.25 23.17
N SER A 222 81.54 1.63 22.03
CA SER A 222 82.56 1.37 21.00
C SER A 222 83.09 2.64 20.35
N ALA A 223 82.29 3.71 20.23
CA ALA A 223 82.71 4.96 19.63
C ALA A 223 83.56 5.84 20.58
N VAL A 224 83.39 5.71 21.89
CA VAL A 224 84.16 6.44 22.91
C VAL A 224 85.51 5.78 23.21
N ALA A 225 85.68 4.51 22.86
CA ALA A 225 86.91 3.75 23.08
C ALA A 225 87.99 3.94 21.98
N PHE A 226 87.75 4.80 20.99
CA PHE A 226 88.66 5.16 19.89
C PHE A 226 89.08 6.63 19.98
#